data_AF-A0A538GCT8-F1
#
_entry.id   AF-A0A538GCT8-F1
#
_cell.length_a   1.000
_cell.length_b   1.000
_cell.length_c   1.000
_cell.angle_alpha   90.00
_cell.angle_beta   90.00
_cell.angle_gamma   90.00
#
_symmetry.space_group_name_H-M   'P 1'
#
loop_
_entity.id
_entity.type
_entity.pdbx_description
1 polymer ?
#
loop_
_entity_poly.entity_id
_entity_poly.type
_entity_poly.pdbx_seq_one_letter_code
_entity_poly.pdbx_strand_id
1 'polypeptide(L)'
;MANCANCGARLPKDGRFCPECGVRTSVENDATAVEEIPPDETGRVPVHTVSVTPRYFGIAPPLALFAIAVAALAAAIVVLVAGKAIAGALLLAAAALFSVLFVTASKRLPENAVARVGRRVFATARDRTGFAVEAVSVHSTTRVELFRLRRELSELVAERAEAARALGEAVYVGAEDEIEAGRNRMSEIEQALADKEGEMTRVTAAANER
;
A
#
# COMPACT_ATOMS: atom_id res chain seq x y z
N MET A 1 28.82 81.92 -23.37
CA MET A 1 28.91 80.91 -22.29
C MET A 1 27.52 80.73 -21.70
N ALA A 2 27.05 79.49 -21.57
CA ALA A 2 25.78 79.19 -20.90
C ALA A 2 26.07 78.67 -19.49
N ASN A 3 25.16 78.95 -18.55
CA ASN A 3 25.16 78.34 -17.22
C ASN A 3 24.12 77.22 -17.20
N CYS A 4 24.35 76.21 -16.35
CA CYS A 4 23.40 75.12 -16.18
C CYS A 4 22.09 75.63 -15.59
N ALA A 5 20.96 75.28 -16.21
CA ALA A 5 19.63 75.65 -15.72
C ALA A 5 19.29 75.03 -14.35
N ASN A 6 19.95 73.92 -13.98
CA ASN A 6 19.70 73.22 -12.72
C ASN A 6 20.58 73.73 -11.57
N CYS A 7 21.90 73.82 -11.76
CA CYS A 7 22.83 74.16 -10.67
C CYS A 7 23.57 75.50 -10.83
N GLY A 8 23.37 76.22 -11.94
CA GLY A 8 24.02 77.51 -12.20
C GLY A 8 25.51 77.47 -12.55
N ALA A 9 26.15 76.30 -12.54
CA ALA A 9 27.55 76.15 -12.91
C ALA A 9 27.80 76.50 -14.38
N ARG A 10 29.00 77.03 -14.70
CA ARG A 10 29.37 77.32 -16.10
C ARG A 10 29.47 76.02 -16.89
N LEU A 11 28.78 75.99 -18.02
CA LEU A 11 28.83 74.85 -18.93
C LEU A 11 29.98 75.02 -19.94
N PRO A 12 30.74 73.95 -20.21
CA PRO A 12 31.63 73.91 -21.37
C PRO A 12 30.78 73.98 -22.65
N LYS A 13 31.34 74.56 -23.73
CA LYS A 13 30.58 74.97 -24.92
C LYS A 13 29.78 73.84 -25.58
N ASP A 14 30.22 72.58 -25.45
CA ASP A 14 29.60 71.40 -26.09
C ASP A 14 29.33 70.24 -25.10
N GLY A 15 29.25 70.54 -23.80
CA GLY A 15 29.01 69.50 -22.79
C GLY A 15 27.56 69.05 -22.79
N ARG A 16 27.28 67.80 -23.23
CA ARG A 16 25.94 67.17 -23.18
C ARG A 16 25.37 67.01 -21.77
N PHE A 17 26.24 66.99 -20.77
CA PHE A 17 25.89 66.88 -19.35
C PHE A 17 26.65 67.94 -18.56
N CYS A 18 26.04 68.44 -17.49
CA CYS A 18 26.71 69.32 -16.56
C CYS A 18 27.73 68.52 -15.72
N PRO A 19 29.01 68.92 -15.64
CA PRO A 19 30.03 68.20 -14.88
C PRO A 19 29.82 68.25 -13.36
N GLU A 20 29.07 69.24 -12.86
CA GLU A 20 28.82 69.39 -11.42
C GLU A 20 27.58 68.62 -10.95
N CYS A 21 26.45 68.72 -11.68
CA CYS A 21 25.19 68.11 -11.24
C CYS A 21 24.73 66.92 -12.07
N GLY A 22 25.44 66.56 -13.15
CA GLY A 22 25.12 65.42 -14.02
C GLY A 22 23.87 65.60 -14.90
N VAL A 23 23.17 66.73 -14.82
CA VAL A 23 21.95 66.95 -15.62
C VAL A 23 22.29 67.18 -17.10
N ARG A 24 21.48 66.62 -18.02
CA ARG A 24 21.65 66.89 -19.45
C ARG A 24 21.36 68.36 -19.74
N THR A 25 22.26 68.98 -20.48
CA THR A 25 22.10 70.37 -20.93
C THR A 25 21.23 70.33 -22.18
N SER A 26 20.02 70.87 -22.08
CA SER A 26 19.01 70.79 -23.14
C SER A 26 19.39 71.70 -24.31
N VAL A 27 20.19 71.18 -25.23
CA VAL A 27 20.16 71.58 -26.64
C VAL A 27 19.69 70.35 -27.41
N GLU A 28 18.36 70.29 -27.56
CA GLU A 28 17.62 69.49 -28.54
C GLU A 28 17.90 67.97 -28.55
N ASN A 29 17.06 67.19 -27.84
CA ASN A 29 16.74 65.78 -28.17
C ASN A 29 15.64 65.27 -27.22
N ASP A 30 14.39 65.53 -27.58
CA ASP A 30 13.19 65.11 -26.85
C ASP A 30 12.72 63.70 -27.28
N ALA A 31 13.66 62.75 -27.36
CA ALA A 31 13.33 61.33 -27.48
C ALA A 31 14.51 60.49 -26.99
N THR A 32 14.28 59.61 -26.03
CA THR A 32 15.08 58.40 -25.91
C THR A 32 15.02 57.68 -27.27
N ALA A 33 16.09 57.78 -28.07
CA ALA A 33 16.25 56.96 -29.25
C ALA A 33 16.23 55.50 -28.78
N VAL A 34 15.19 54.77 -29.16
CA VAL A 34 15.11 53.33 -28.96
C VAL A 34 16.15 52.72 -29.90
N GLU A 35 17.28 52.31 -29.34
CA GLU A 35 18.29 51.54 -30.07
C GLU A 35 17.65 50.18 -30.43
N GLU A 36 17.65 49.80 -31.71
CA GLU A 36 17.16 48.50 -32.12
C GLU A 36 18.05 47.41 -31.49
N ILE A 37 17.43 46.51 -30.72
CA ILE A 37 18.11 45.36 -30.11
C ILE A 37 18.71 44.54 -31.26
N PRO A 38 20.01 44.18 -31.20
CA PRO A 38 20.63 43.34 -32.23
C PRO A 38 19.82 42.06 -32.44
N PRO A 39 19.69 41.58 -33.69
CA PRO A 39 18.96 40.33 -33.95
C PRO A 39 19.59 39.18 -33.16
N ASP A 40 18.74 38.29 -32.64
CA ASP A 40 19.17 37.10 -31.92
C ASP A 40 20.03 36.20 -32.84
N GLU A 41 21.36 36.29 -32.70
CA GLU A 41 22.32 35.51 -33.49
C GLU A 41 22.31 34.02 -33.12
N THR A 42 21.65 33.65 -32.02
CA THR A 42 21.53 32.27 -31.57
C THR A 42 20.14 31.72 -31.90
N GLY A 43 19.99 31.22 -33.12
CA GLY A 43 18.80 30.44 -33.49
C GLY A 43 18.56 29.26 -32.54
N ARG A 44 17.38 28.61 -32.61
CA ARG A 44 17.06 27.41 -31.80
C ARG A 44 18.07 26.29 -32.05
N VAL A 45 19.12 26.25 -31.23
CA VAL A 45 20.07 25.15 -31.22
C VAL A 45 19.40 23.96 -30.54
N PRO A 46 19.35 22.77 -31.16
CA PRO A 46 18.77 21.59 -30.52
C PRO A 46 19.62 21.20 -29.31
N VAL A 47 19.17 21.59 -28.12
CA VAL A 47 19.78 21.17 -26.86
C VAL A 47 19.35 19.72 -26.61
N HIS A 48 20.26 18.79 -26.89
CA HIS A 48 20.07 17.39 -26.49
C HIS A 48 20.25 17.28 -24.97
N THR A 49 19.14 17.26 -24.25
CA THR A 49 19.15 16.99 -22.80
C THR A 49 19.31 15.49 -22.59
N VAL A 50 20.51 15.06 -22.22
CA VAL A 50 20.74 13.68 -21.77
C VAL A 50 20.29 13.58 -20.32
N SER A 51 19.14 12.97 -20.08
CA SER A 51 18.70 12.65 -18.72
C SER A 51 19.45 11.42 -18.21
N VAL A 52 20.19 11.57 -17.12
CA VAL A 52 20.86 10.47 -16.43
C VAL A 52 19.85 9.82 -15.48
N THR A 53 19.27 8.69 -15.88
CA THR A 53 18.47 7.86 -14.95
C THR A 53 19.40 7.13 -13.98
N PRO A 54 19.29 7.34 -12.66
CA PRO A 54 20.10 6.60 -11.69
C PRO A 54 19.75 5.11 -11.74
N ARG A 55 20.73 4.27 -12.11
CA ARG A 55 20.63 2.82 -11.99
C ARG A 55 21.15 2.41 -10.61
N TYR A 56 20.25 2.10 -9.69
CA TYR A 56 20.62 1.58 -8.38
C TYR A 56 21.08 0.12 -8.53
N PHE A 57 22.39 -0.11 -8.48
CA PHE A 57 22.97 -1.45 -8.41
C PHE A 57 22.90 -1.97 -6.97
N GLY A 58 22.42 -3.21 -6.77
CA GLY A 58 22.42 -3.88 -5.46
C GLY A 58 21.08 -3.92 -4.71
N ILE A 59 20.05 -3.20 -5.18
CA ILE A 59 18.68 -3.32 -4.65
C ILE A 59 17.89 -4.18 -5.65
N ALA A 60 17.23 -5.23 -5.16
CA ALA A 60 16.39 -6.09 -5.99
C ALA A 60 15.43 -5.22 -6.84
N PRO A 61 15.25 -5.53 -8.14
CA PRO A 61 14.36 -4.75 -9.00
C PRO A 61 13.02 -4.55 -8.29
N PRO A 62 12.44 -3.35 -8.27
CA PRO A 62 11.19 -3.09 -7.56
C PRO A 62 10.05 -4.02 -8.03
N LEU A 63 10.13 -4.52 -9.27
CA LEU A 63 9.26 -5.58 -9.79
C LEU A 63 9.41 -6.92 -9.04
N ALA A 64 10.63 -7.31 -8.67
CA ALA A 64 10.88 -8.52 -7.90
C ALA A 64 10.29 -8.42 -6.49
N LEU A 65 10.45 -7.27 -5.82
CA LEU A 65 9.82 -7.04 -4.51
C LEU A 65 8.29 -7.08 -4.59
N PHE A 66 7.70 -6.48 -5.63
CA PHE A 66 6.26 -6.55 -5.86
C PHE A 66 5.79 -7.99 -6.12
N ALA A 67 6.50 -8.73 -6.98
CA ALA A 67 6.18 -10.12 -7.28
C ALA A 67 6.27 -11.01 -6.02
N ILE A 68 7.30 -10.82 -5.19
CA ILE A 68 7.45 -11.51 -3.90
C ILE A 68 6.29 -11.17 -2.97
N ALA A 69 5.89 -9.91 -2.87
CA ALA A 69 4.77 -9.50 -2.02
C ALA A 69 3.44 -10.16 -2.46
N VAL A 70 3.15 -10.17 -3.77
CA VAL A 70 1.96 -10.82 -4.32
C VAL A 70 2.00 -12.33 -4.13
N ALA A 71 3.15 -12.96 -4.38
CA ALA A 71 3.33 -14.40 -4.19
C ALA A 71 3.17 -14.80 -2.72
N ALA A 72 3.74 -14.02 -1.79
CA ALA A 72 3.61 -14.24 -0.35
C ALA A 72 2.14 -14.12 0.10
N LEU A 73 1.40 -13.13 -0.43
CA LEU A 73 -0.02 -12.97 -0.15
C LEU A 73 -0.84 -14.17 -0.65
N ALA A 74 -0.60 -14.62 -1.89
CA ALA A 74 -1.28 -15.78 -2.45
C ALA A 74 -0.98 -17.05 -1.64
N ALA A 75 0.29 -17.27 -1.27
CA ALA A 75 0.69 -18.39 -0.42
C ALA A 75 0.01 -18.34 0.96
N ALA A 76 -0.11 -17.15 1.56
CA ALA A 76 -0.81 -16.98 2.84
C ALA A 76 -2.28 -17.42 2.75
N ILE A 77 -2.99 -17.03 1.68
CA ILE A 77 -4.39 -17.41 1.44
C ILE A 77 -4.51 -18.94 1.32
N VAL A 78 -3.64 -19.58 0.55
CA VAL A 78 -3.65 -21.04 0.37
C VAL A 78 -3.41 -21.78 1.69
N VAL A 79 -2.43 -21.33 2.49
CA VAL A 79 -2.13 -21.95 3.80
C VAL A 79 -3.27 -21.78 4.80
N LEU A 80 -3.97 -20.63 4.76
CA LEU A 80 -5.17 -20.39 5.56
C LEU A 80 -6.31 -21.33 5.18
N VAL A 81 -6.54 -21.53 3.88
CA VAL A 81 -7.54 -22.49 3.37
C VAL A 81 -7.19 -23.92 3.77
N ALA A 82 -5.90 -24.27 3.84
CA ALA A 82 -5.42 -25.57 4.30
C ALA A 82 -5.52 -25.80 5.83
N GLY A 83 -6.12 -24.88 6.59
CA GLY A 83 -6.41 -25.06 8.02
C GLY A 83 -5.23 -24.76 8.96
N LYS A 84 -4.08 -24.31 8.44
CA LYS A 84 -2.88 -23.97 9.23
C LYS A 84 -2.90 -22.51 9.65
N ALA A 85 -3.71 -22.18 10.66
CA ALA A 85 -3.96 -20.80 11.09
C ALA A 85 -2.69 -20.01 11.49
N ILE A 86 -1.79 -20.61 12.29
CA ILE A 86 -0.57 -19.93 12.76
C ILE A 86 0.38 -19.63 11.59
N ALA A 87 0.60 -20.60 10.69
CA ALA A 87 1.46 -20.42 9.53
C ALA A 87 0.87 -19.41 8.54
N GLY A 88 -0.45 -19.43 8.33
CA GLY A 88 -1.14 -18.46 7.49
C GLY A 88 -1.05 -17.03 8.04
N ALA A 89 -1.22 -16.86 9.36
CA ALA A 89 -1.07 -15.57 10.03
C ALA A 89 0.35 -14.99 9.90
N LEU A 90 1.38 -15.82 10.09
CA LEU A 90 2.78 -15.40 9.90
C LEU A 90 3.08 -14.98 8.45
N LEU A 91 2.54 -15.72 7.46
CA LEU A 91 2.69 -15.37 6.04
C LEU A 91 1.96 -14.08 5.68
N LEU A 92 0.77 -13.83 6.24
CA LEU A 92 0.06 -12.56 6.08
C LEU A 92 0.85 -11.39 6.65
N ALA A 93 1.44 -11.55 7.84
CA ALA A 93 2.29 -10.51 8.45
C ALA A 93 3.53 -10.23 7.58
N ALA A 94 4.17 -11.27 7.04
CA ALA A 94 5.28 -11.12 6.11
C ALA A 94 4.85 -10.39 4.82
N ALA A 95 3.72 -10.74 4.23
CA ALA A 95 3.18 -10.07 3.04
C ALA A 95 2.87 -8.60 3.29
N ALA A 96 2.32 -8.25 4.47
CA ALA A 96 2.10 -6.87 4.88
C ALA A 96 3.43 -6.11 5.03
N LEU A 97 4.43 -6.71 5.68
CA LEU A 97 5.77 -6.13 5.82
C LEU A 97 6.42 -5.85 4.46
N PHE A 98 6.39 -6.82 3.53
CA PHE A 98 6.91 -6.64 2.17
C PHE A 98 6.15 -5.56 1.40
N SER A 99 4.83 -5.45 1.59
CA SER A 99 4.02 -4.40 0.99
C SER A 99 4.41 -3.01 1.52
N VAL A 100 4.66 -2.88 2.84
CA VAL A 100 5.16 -1.63 3.44
C VAL A 100 6.54 -1.27 2.91
N LEU A 101 7.46 -2.24 2.81
CA LEU A 101 8.79 -2.06 2.23
C LEU A 101 8.71 -1.61 0.76
N PHE A 102 7.80 -2.19 -0.02
CA PHE A 102 7.57 -1.79 -1.40
C PHE A 102 7.06 -0.34 -1.50
N VAL A 103 6.15 0.08 -0.61
CA VAL A 103 5.64 1.46 -0.57
C VAL A 103 6.74 2.44 -0.18
N THR A 104 7.54 2.14 0.84
CA THR A 104 8.63 3.02 1.28
C THR A 104 9.74 3.11 0.24
N ALA A 105 10.06 2.02 -0.46
CA ALA A 105 10.97 2.02 -1.59
C ALA A 105 10.40 2.81 -2.78
N SER A 106 9.11 2.65 -3.11
CA SER A 106 8.47 3.35 -4.21
C SER A 106 8.38 4.86 -3.98
N LYS A 107 8.21 5.32 -2.72
CA LYS A 107 8.25 6.75 -2.38
C LYS A 107 9.62 7.39 -2.64
N ARG A 108 10.69 6.59 -2.69
CA ARG A 108 12.08 7.06 -2.89
C ARG A 108 12.52 7.04 -4.36
N LEU A 109 11.79 6.39 -5.26
CA LEU A 109 12.10 6.33 -6.69
C LEU A 109 10.95 6.97 -7.50
N PRO A 110 11.02 8.29 -7.79
CA PRO A 110 10.11 8.90 -8.75
C PRO A 110 10.45 8.35 -10.15
N GLU A 111 9.42 8.12 -10.98
CA GLU A 111 9.49 7.73 -12.41
C GLU A 111 9.70 6.23 -12.76
N ASN A 112 8.94 5.30 -12.16
CA ASN A 112 8.81 3.93 -12.68
C ASN A 112 7.34 3.63 -13.08
N ALA A 113 7.10 2.95 -14.22
CA ALA A 113 5.76 2.60 -14.71
C ALA A 113 4.88 1.87 -13.67
N VAL A 114 5.50 1.12 -12.76
CA VAL A 114 4.87 0.41 -11.65
C VAL A 114 4.32 1.37 -10.58
N ALA A 115 4.94 2.54 -10.37
CA ALA A 115 4.42 3.57 -9.47
C ALA A 115 3.10 4.17 -10.00
N ARG A 116 2.89 4.16 -11.32
CA ARG A 116 1.64 4.65 -11.95
C ARG A 116 0.48 3.68 -11.74
N VAL A 117 0.74 2.39 -11.88
CA VAL A 117 -0.25 1.32 -11.60
C VAL A 117 -0.50 1.19 -10.10
N GLY A 118 0.58 1.22 -9.30
CA GLY A 118 0.52 1.23 -7.84
C GLY A 118 -0.27 2.41 -7.30
N ARG A 119 -0.11 3.63 -7.83
CA ARG A 119 -0.89 4.81 -7.41
C ARG A 119 -2.38 4.68 -7.70
N ARG A 120 -2.81 4.04 -8.79
CA ARG A 120 -4.25 3.82 -9.06
C ARG A 120 -4.86 2.87 -8.06
N VAL A 121 -4.19 1.76 -7.77
CA VAL A 121 -4.67 0.77 -6.79
C VAL A 121 -4.61 1.33 -5.36
N PHE A 122 -3.54 2.06 -5.00
CA PHE A 122 -3.40 2.70 -3.69
C PHE A 122 -4.38 3.85 -3.46
N ALA A 123 -4.73 4.64 -4.48
CA ALA A 123 -5.70 5.71 -4.35
C ALA A 123 -7.09 5.15 -4.02
N THR A 124 -7.52 4.09 -4.71
CA THR A 124 -8.81 3.44 -4.42
C THR A 124 -8.81 2.71 -3.08
N ALA A 125 -7.66 2.24 -2.61
CA ALA A 125 -7.51 1.62 -1.30
C ALA A 125 -7.54 2.65 -0.17
N ARG A 126 -6.91 3.83 -0.32
CA ARG A 126 -6.83 4.87 0.71
C ARG A 126 -8.22 5.41 1.07
N ASP A 127 -9.10 5.58 0.09
CA ASP A 127 -10.49 6.00 0.32
C ASP A 127 -11.32 4.94 1.07
N ARG A 128 -10.91 3.66 0.99
CA ARG A 128 -11.53 2.56 1.75
C ARG A 128 -10.87 2.27 3.10
N THR A 129 -9.62 2.70 3.32
CA THR A 129 -8.89 2.39 4.57
C THR A 129 -9.46 3.07 5.80
N GLY A 130 -10.06 4.26 5.67
CA GLY A 130 -10.70 4.95 6.79
C GLY A 130 -11.90 4.20 7.37
N PHE A 131 -12.69 3.52 6.52
CA PHE A 131 -13.90 2.81 6.94
C PHE A 131 -13.68 1.31 7.22
N ALA A 132 -12.64 0.71 6.66
CA ALA A 132 -12.39 -0.72 6.83
C ALA A 132 -11.72 -1.07 8.17
N VAL A 133 -10.90 -0.18 8.74
CA VAL A 133 -10.20 -0.47 10.01
C VAL A 133 -11.18 -0.59 11.19
N GLU A 134 -12.26 0.18 11.17
CA GLU A 134 -13.27 0.17 12.23
C GLU A 134 -14.24 -1.03 12.10
N ALA A 135 -14.52 -1.49 10.88
CA ALA A 135 -15.30 -2.71 10.64
C ALA A 135 -14.51 -4.00 10.94
N VAL A 136 -13.18 -3.97 10.83
CA VAL A 136 -12.32 -5.15 11.06
C VAL A 136 -12.13 -5.44 12.56
N SER A 137 -12.11 -4.42 13.42
CA SER A 137 -11.90 -4.63 14.86
C SER A 137 -13.10 -5.30 15.53
N VAL A 138 -14.33 -4.88 15.19
CA VAL A 138 -15.58 -5.38 15.81
C VAL A 138 -15.86 -6.84 15.45
N HIS A 139 -15.42 -7.32 14.29
CA HIS A 139 -15.69 -8.68 13.80
C HIS A 139 -14.53 -9.67 13.98
N SER A 140 -13.37 -9.24 14.49
CA SER A 140 -12.16 -10.07 14.54
C SER A 140 -12.23 -11.19 15.59
N THR A 141 -12.71 -10.89 16.80
CA THR A 141 -12.73 -11.85 17.92
C THR A 141 -13.73 -12.97 17.70
N THR A 142 -14.97 -12.64 17.31
CA THR A 142 -16.01 -13.63 16.99
C THR A 142 -15.64 -14.51 15.80
N ARG A 143 -14.95 -13.97 14.78
CA ARG A 143 -14.48 -14.78 13.65
C ARG A 143 -13.39 -15.77 14.05
N VAL A 144 -12.49 -15.39 14.96
CA VAL A 144 -11.46 -16.31 15.49
C VAL A 144 -12.12 -17.42 16.31
N GLU A 145 -13.11 -17.08 17.12
CA GLU A 145 -13.88 -18.05 17.92
C GLU A 145 -14.67 -19.03 17.03
N LEU A 146 -15.39 -18.53 16.02
CA LEU A 146 -16.08 -19.39 15.05
C LEU A 146 -15.11 -20.29 14.27
N PHE A 147 -13.94 -19.79 13.91
CA PHE A 147 -12.92 -20.60 13.25
C PHE A 147 -12.42 -21.73 14.15
N ARG A 148 -12.19 -21.44 15.44
CA ARG A 148 -11.80 -22.44 16.43
C ARG A 148 -12.87 -23.53 16.57
N LEU A 149 -14.14 -23.15 16.73
CA LEU A 149 -15.26 -24.10 16.87
C LEU A 149 -15.42 -24.98 15.63
N ARG A 150 -15.29 -24.42 14.42
CA ARG A 150 -15.32 -25.20 13.17
C ARG A 150 -14.18 -26.23 13.09
N ARG A 151 -13.00 -25.89 13.61
CA ARG A 151 -11.87 -26.82 13.65
C ARG A 151 -12.14 -27.97 14.60
N GLU A 152 -12.58 -27.67 15.82
CA GLU A 152 -12.95 -28.67 16.83
C GLU A 152 -14.06 -29.61 16.31
N LEU A 153 -15.07 -29.07 15.60
CA LEU A 153 -16.11 -29.87 14.96
C LEU A 153 -15.54 -30.80 13.87
N SER A 154 -14.62 -30.29 13.03
CA SER A 154 -14.00 -31.12 11.98
C SER A 154 -13.17 -32.28 12.55
N GLU A 155 -12.53 -32.07 13.70
CA GLU A 155 -11.78 -33.12 14.43
C GLU A 155 -12.74 -34.18 14.97
N LEU A 156 -13.86 -33.78 15.59
CA LEU A 156 -14.88 -34.70 16.08
C LEU A 156 -15.57 -35.50 14.97
N VAL A 157 -15.82 -34.89 13.80
CA VAL A 157 -16.37 -35.60 12.62
C VAL A 157 -15.41 -36.67 12.11
N ALA A 158 -14.10 -36.39 12.13
CA ALA A 158 -13.09 -37.38 11.78
C ALA A 158 -13.05 -38.53 12.80
N GLU A 159 -13.11 -38.22 14.10
CA GLU A 159 -13.14 -39.22 15.16
C GLU A 159 -14.41 -40.10 15.08
N ARG A 160 -15.57 -39.50 14.78
CA ARG A 160 -16.82 -40.23 14.54
C ARG A 160 -16.68 -41.25 13.41
N ALA A 161 -16.03 -40.85 12.31
CA ALA A 161 -15.82 -41.74 11.17
C ALA A 161 -14.90 -42.93 11.53
N GLU A 162 -13.91 -42.71 12.40
CA GLU A 162 -13.03 -43.77 12.90
C GLU A 162 -13.76 -44.70 13.88
N ALA A 163 -14.51 -44.13 14.84
CA ALA A 163 -15.33 -44.89 15.79
C ALA A 163 -16.40 -45.74 15.08
N ALA A 164 -16.99 -45.23 13.99
CA ALA A 164 -17.97 -45.97 13.19
C ALA A 164 -17.34 -47.21 12.53
N ARG A 165 -16.09 -47.11 12.07
CA ARG A 165 -15.37 -48.26 11.50
C ARG A 165 -15.05 -49.30 12.57
N ALA A 166 -14.54 -48.86 13.72
CA ALA A 166 -14.21 -49.76 14.84
C ALA A 166 -15.46 -50.50 15.36
N LEU A 167 -16.59 -49.79 15.50
CA LEU A 167 -17.86 -50.41 15.88
C LEU A 167 -18.34 -51.41 14.81
N GLY A 168 -18.20 -51.08 13.53
CA GLY A 168 -18.53 -51.99 12.43
C GLY A 168 -17.71 -53.28 12.46
N GLU A 169 -16.42 -53.18 12.78
CA GLU A 169 -15.52 -54.33 12.95
C GLU A 169 -15.93 -55.21 14.14
N ALA A 170 -16.21 -54.60 15.30
CA ALA A 170 -16.66 -55.32 16.49
C ALA A 170 -17.99 -56.08 16.25
N VAL A 171 -18.93 -55.44 15.54
CA VAL A 171 -20.21 -56.07 15.15
C VAL A 171 -19.98 -57.24 14.19
N TYR A 172 -19.03 -57.12 13.26
CA TYR A 172 -18.70 -58.19 12.31
C TYR A 172 -18.07 -59.41 13.00
N VAL A 173 -17.15 -59.18 13.95
CA VAL A 173 -16.50 -60.23 14.73
C VAL A 173 -17.44 -60.85 15.77
N GLY A 174 -18.44 -60.10 16.23
CA GLY A 174 -19.42 -60.56 17.22
C GLY A 174 -18.93 -60.42 18.67
N ALA A 175 -18.00 -59.52 18.94
CA ALA A 175 -17.47 -59.27 20.29
C ALA A 175 -18.42 -58.34 21.07
N GLU A 176 -19.34 -58.90 21.86
CA GLU A 176 -20.41 -58.13 22.55
C GLU A 176 -19.88 -56.98 23.42
N ASP A 177 -18.81 -57.21 24.20
CA ASP A 177 -18.19 -56.19 25.04
C ASP A 177 -17.63 -55.01 24.21
N GLU A 178 -17.03 -55.29 23.04
CA GLU A 178 -16.49 -54.26 22.14
C GLU A 178 -17.60 -53.50 21.40
N ILE A 179 -18.72 -54.17 21.12
CA ILE A 179 -19.91 -53.54 20.52
C ILE A 179 -20.52 -52.54 21.51
N GLU A 180 -20.66 -52.91 22.78
CA GLU A 180 -21.18 -52.00 23.81
C GLU A 180 -20.23 -50.80 24.01
N ALA A 181 -18.93 -51.05 24.12
CA ALA A 181 -17.93 -50.00 24.22
C ALA A 181 -17.95 -49.06 22.99
N GLY A 182 -18.06 -49.61 21.79
CA GLY A 182 -18.13 -48.82 20.56
C GLY A 182 -19.40 -47.98 20.44
N ARG A 183 -20.56 -48.49 20.92
CA ARG A 183 -21.81 -47.72 21.01
C ARG A 183 -21.70 -46.56 21.98
N ASN A 184 -21.13 -46.80 23.17
CA ASN A 184 -20.93 -45.75 24.16
C ASN A 184 -20.02 -44.65 23.62
N ARG A 185 -18.88 -45.01 23.01
CA ARG A 185 -17.98 -44.03 22.39
C ARG A 185 -18.65 -43.25 21.25
N MET A 186 -19.46 -43.90 20.42
CA MET A 186 -20.22 -43.21 19.37
C MET A 186 -21.20 -42.19 19.97
N SER A 187 -21.93 -42.58 21.02
CA SER A 187 -22.86 -41.67 21.71
C SER A 187 -22.15 -40.46 22.33
N GLU A 188 -20.98 -40.65 22.93
CA GLU A 188 -20.17 -39.55 23.48
C GLU A 188 -19.74 -38.56 22.40
N ILE A 189 -19.28 -39.06 21.24
CA ILE A 189 -18.87 -38.21 20.11
C ILE A 189 -20.07 -37.46 19.52
N GLU A 190 -21.22 -38.12 19.39
CA GLU A 190 -22.45 -37.48 18.88
C GLU A 190 -22.95 -36.37 19.82
N GLN A 191 -22.86 -36.58 21.14
CA GLN A 191 -23.15 -35.52 22.13
C GLN A 191 -22.18 -34.35 22.00
N ALA A 192 -20.87 -34.62 21.92
CA ALA A 192 -19.86 -33.57 21.76
C ALA A 192 -20.05 -32.77 20.46
N LEU A 193 -20.43 -33.42 19.36
CA LEU A 193 -20.78 -32.75 18.09
C LEU A 193 -21.99 -31.83 18.25
N ALA A 194 -23.07 -32.32 18.85
CA ALA A 194 -24.28 -31.53 19.09
C ALA A 194 -24.01 -30.31 19.98
N ASP A 195 -23.21 -30.48 21.03
CA ASP A 195 -22.81 -29.38 21.93
C ASP A 195 -22.02 -28.30 21.18
N LYS A 196 -21.08 -28.70 20.31
CA LYS A 196 -20.27 -27.78 19.50
C LYS A 196 -21.08 -27.05 18.44
N GLU A 197 -22.02 -27.72 17.78
CA GLU A 197 -22.97 -27.10 16.86
C GLU A 197 -23.88 -26.07 17.58
N GLY A 198 -24.32 -26.40 18.79
CA GLY A 198 -25.08 -25.49 19.65
C GLY A 198 -24.27 -24.27 20.10
N GLU A 199 -22.99 -24.45 20.42
CA GLU A 199 -22.06 -23.35 20.71
C GLU A 199 -21.88 -22.42 19.51
N MET A 200 -21.63 -22.96 18.30
CA MET A 200 -21.53 -22.18 17.07
C MET A 200 -22.78 -21.37 16.76
N THR A 201 -23.96 -21.96 16.97
CA THR A 201 -25.24 -21.30 16.73
C THR A 201 -25.42 -20.10 17.68
N ARG A 202 -25.08 -20.29 18.97
CA ARG A 202 -25.12 -19.20 19.97
C ARG A 202 -24.15 -18.07 19.65
N VAL A 203 -22.91 -18.39 19.27
CA VAL A 203 -21.91 -17.38 18.89
C VAL A 203 -22.37 -16.60 17.65
N THR A 204 -22.97 -17.28 16.67
CA THR A 204 -23.48 -16.63 15.45
C THR A 204 -24.69 -15.75 15.74
N ALA A 205 -25.61 -16.19 16.60
CA ALA A 205 -26.77 -15.40 17.01
C ALA A 205 -26.34 -14.12 17.75
N ALA A 206 -25.44 -14.24 18.73
CA ALA A 206 -24.90 -13.11 19.48
C ALA A 206 -24.13 -12.11 18.59
N ALA A 207 -23.59 -12.57 17.45
CA ALA A 207 -22.91 -11.71 16.48
C ALA A 207 -23.88 -10.90 15.61
N ASN A 208 -25.07 -11.45 15.32
CA ASN A 208 -26.09 -10.79 14.50
C ASN A 208 -26.92 -9.77 15.28
N GLU A 209 -26.95 -9.86 16.61
CA GLU A 209 -27.71 -8.95 17.50
C GLU A 209 -26.96 -7.65 17.86
N ARG A 210 -25.68 -7.51 17.47
CA ARG A 210 -24.83 -6.34 17.74
C ARG A 210 -24.57 -5.52 16.49
#